data_AF-A0A9E5ESL1-F1
#
_entry.id   AF-A0A9E5ESL1-F1
#
_cell.length_a   1.000
_cell.length_b   1.000
_cell.length_c   1.000
_cell.angle_alpha   90.00
_cell.angle_beta   90.00
_cell.angle_gamma   90.00
#
_symmetry.space_group_name_H-M   'P 1'
#
loop_
_entity.id
_entity.type
_entity.pdbx_description
1 polymer ?
#
loop_
_entity_poly.entity_id
_entity_poly.type
_entity_poly.pdbx_seq_one_letter_code
_entity_poly.pdbx_strand_id
1 'polypeptide(L)'
;MPHKRNPISAETISGLARVVRSNLLAGLQDVALWHERDISHSSVERVILPDSSMLAHYLMNRLRRLIDGLEVLGDRMTENLNSSHGLVFSQPVLLALVAAGSTRDDAYRIVQRNAMRAWDERRSFRAILEADPEIQAMNGAVDF
;
A
#
# COMPACT_ATOMS: atom_id res chain seq x y z
N MET A 1 -13.24 -19.47 17.14
CA MET A 1 -12.99 -18.24 17.90
C MET A 1 -13.69 -17.09 17.19
N PRO A 2 -14.63 -16.38 17.83
CA PRO A 2 -15.45 -15.35 17.19
C PRO A 2 -14.65 -14.20 16.53
N HIS A 3 -13.45 -13.89 17.06
CA HIS A 3 -12.54 -12.86 16.54
C HIS A 3 -11.54 -13.39 15.49
N LYS A 4 -11.47 -14.70 15.25
CA LYS A 4 -10.44 -15.30 14.39
C LYS A 4 -10.87 -15.26 12.93
N ARG A 5 -10.60 -14.13 12.27
CA ARG A 5 -10.80 -13.93 10.83
C ARG A 5 -9.43 -13.96 10.14
N ASN A 6 -9.08 -15.11 9.54
CA ASN A 6 -7.79 -15.30 8.88
C ASN A 6 -7.92 -15.10 7.36
N PRO A 7 -6.96 -14.45 6.68
CA PRO A 7 -6.99 -14.23 5.24
C PRO A 7 -6.54 -15.47 4.43
N ILE A 8 -7.12 -16.64 4.71
CA ILE A 8 -6.68 -17.96 4.19
C ILE A 8 -6.63 -18.00 2.66
N SER A 9 -7.58 -17.34 1.99
CA SER A 9 -7.58 -17.27 0.53
C SER A 9 -6.39 -16.47 -0.01
N ALA A 10 -6.03 -15.34 0.62
CA ALA A 10 -4.85 -14.57 0.22
C ALA A 10 -3.55 -15.34 0.52
N GLU A 11 -3.48 -16.03 1.66
CA GLU A 11 -2.35 -16.89 2.02
C GLU A 11 -2.14 -18.01 0.98
N THR A 12 -3.23 -18.67 0.57
CA THR A 12 -3.21 -19.71 -0.47
C THR A 12 -2.73 -19.14 -1.81
N ILE A 13 -3.25 -17.96 -2.20
CA ILE A 13 -2.85 -17.30 -3.45
C ILE A 13 -1.35 -16.98 -3.42
N SER A 14 -0.86 -16.40 -2.33
CA SER A 14 0.56 -16.08 -2.15
C SER A 14 1.43 -17.34 -2.22
N GLY A 15 1.01 -18.45 -1.60
CA GLY A 15 1.72 -19.71 -1.63
C GLY A 15 1.85 -20.31 -3.02
N LEU A 16 0.72 -20.49 -3.72
CA LEU A 16 0.71 -21.11 -5.04
C LEU A 16 1.32 -20.22 -6.13
N ALA A 17 1.31 -18.89 -5.98
CA ALA A 17 2.06 -17.99 -6.84
C ALA A 17 3.58 -18.26 -6.80
N ARG A 18 4.11 -18.82 -5.71
CA ARG A 18 5.52 -19.27 -5.65
C ARG A 18 5.75 -20.46 -6.58
N VAL A 19 4.84 -21.44 -6.57
CA VAL A 19 4.94 -22.64 -7.42
C VAL A 19 4.89 -22.27 -8.91
N VAL A 20 3.94 -21.44 -9.32
CA VAL A 20 3.83 -20.96 -10.71
C VAL A 20 5.13 -20.27 -11.16
N ARG A 21 5.71 -19.41 -10.30
CA ARG A 21 6.99 -18.76 -10.59
C ARG A 21 8.17 -19.74 -10.60
N SER A 22 8.17 -20.77 -9.77
CA SER A 22 9.22 -21.80 -9.79
C SER A 22 9.20 -22.59 -11.11
N ASN A 23 8.02 -22.86 -11.66
CA ASN A 23 7.88 -23.55 -12.96
C ASN A 23 8.49 -22.75 -14.13
N LEU A 24 8.48 -21.40 -14.06
CA LEU A 24 9.14 -20.55 -15.06
C LEU A 24 10.63 -20.86 -15.20
N LEU A 25 11.32 -21.15 -14.09
CA LEU A 25 12.75 -21.44 -14.13
C LEU A 25 13.05 -22.70 -14.96
N ALA A 26 12.22 -23.73 -14.82
CA ALA A 26 12.34 -24.94 -15.62
C ALA A 26 12.06 -24.65 -17.11
N GLY A 27 10.99 -23.91 -17.42
CA GLY A 27 10.70 -23.52 -18.81
C GLY A 27 11.78 -22.65 -19.47
N LEU A 28 12.51 -21.84 -18.70
CA LEU A 28 13.66 -21.09 -19.22
C LEU A 28 14.86 -21.99 -19.57
N GLN A 29 15.03 -23.12 -18.88
CA GLN A 29 16.08 -24.09 -19.18
C GLN A 29 15.78 -24.88 -20.47
N ASP A 30 14.51 -24.96 -20.86
CA ASP A 30 14.05 -25.65 -22.07
C ASP A 30 14.30 -24.85 -23.37
N VAL A 31 14.85 -23.63 -23.30
CA VAL A 31 15.01 -22.73 -24.48
C VAL A 31 16.22 -23.10 -25.35
N ALA A 32 17.36 -23.39 -24.74
CA ALA A 32 18.64 -23.54 -25.44
C ALA A 32 18.90 -24.98 -25.91
N LEU A 33 17.96 -25.53 -26.71
CA LEU A 33 18.05 -26.89 -27.26
C LEU A 33 19.17 -27.03 -28.30
N TRP A 34 19.69 -28.24 -28.45
CA TRP A 34 20.82 -28.51 -29.34
C TRP A 34 20.38 -28.65 -30.81
N HIS A 35 21.04 -27.89 -31.70
CA HIS A 35 20.83 -27.92 -33.17
C HIS A 35 19.35 -27.74 -33.59
N GLU A 36 18.79 -28.67 -34.37
CA GLU A 36 17.40 -28.58 -34.85
C GLU A 36 16.35 -28.96 -33.79
N ARG A 37 16.76 -29.69 -32.73
CA ARG A 37 16.08 -29.94 -31.45
C ARG A 37 16.72 -31.13 -30.73
N ASP A 38 16.64 -31.12 -29.40
CA ASP A 38 16.61 -32.32 -28.56
C ASP A 38 15.26 -32.41 -27.82
N ILE A 39 14.95 -33.56 -27.21
CA ILE A 39 13.62 -33.83 -26.64
C ILE A 39 13.55 -33.61 -25.11
N SER A 40 14.60 -33.05 -24.49
CA SER A 40 14.69 -32.90 -23.02
C SER A 40 13.52 -32.08 -22.44
N HIS A 41 13.15 -30.99 -23.10
CA HIS A 41 12.00 -30.14 -22.75
C HIS A 41 10.69 -30.93 -22.59
N SER A 42 10.51 -32.02 -23.35
CA SER A 42 9.26 -32.77 -23.36
C SER A 42 8.90 -33.36 -21.99
N SER A 43 9.87 -33.85 -21.20
CA SER A 43 9.58 -34.40 -19.86
C SER A 43 9.25 -33.31 -18.85
N VAL A 44 9.89 -32.14 -18.98
CA VAL A 44 9.65 -30.94 -18.16
C VAL A 44 8.26 -30.36 -18.46
N GLU A 45 7.95 -30.16 -19.73
CA GLU A 45 6.67 -29.59 -20.21
C GLU A 45 5.45 -30.42 -19.80
N ARG A 46 5.58 -31.75 -19.70
CA ARG A 46 4.53 -32.64 -19.16
C ARG A 46 4.14 -32.33 -17.72
N VAL A 47 5.03 -31.70 -16.95
CA VAL A 47 4.77 -31.25 -15.59
C VAL A 47 4.38 -29.78 -15.59
N ILE A 48 5.26 -28.91 -16.10
CA ILE A 48 5.11 -27.47 -15.88
C ILE A 48 3.95 -26.86 -16.65
N LEU A 49 3.58 -27.36 -17.83
CA LEU A 49 2.48 -26.80 -18.62
C LEU A 49 1.10 -27.08 -17.99
N PRO A 50 0.71 -28.34 -17.69
CA PRO A 50 -0.57 -28.59 -17.03
C PRO A 50 -0.63 -27.99 -15.62
N ASP A 51 0.44 -28.11 -14.83
CA ASP A 51 0.44 -27.59 -13.47
C ASP A 51 0.32 -26.07 -13.45
N SER A 52 1.08 -25.36 -14.29
CA SER A 52 1.04 -23.89 -14.31
C SER A 52 -0.29 -23.37 -14.82
N SER A 53 -0.85 -23.96 -15.88
CA SER A 53 -2.14 -23.55 -16.44
C SER A 53 -3.29 -23.81 -15.47
N MET A 54 -3.32 -24.99 -14.83
CA MET A 54 -4.34 -25.34 -13.84
C MET A 54 -4.22 -24.48 -12.57
N LEU A 55 -3.01 -24.25 -12.07
CA LEU A 55 -2.79 -23.37 -10.93
C LEU A 55 -3.16 -21.93 -11.23
N ALA A 56 -2.81 -21.40 -12.40
CA ALA A 56 -3.19 -20.06 -12.80
C ALA A 56 -4.72 -19.90 -12.86
N HIS A 57 -5.42 -20.86 -13.48
CA HIS A 57 -6.88 -20.87 -13.53
C HIS A 57 -7.51 -20.91 -12.12
N TYR A 58 -7.00 -21.78 -11.25
CA TYR A 58 -7.44 -21.88 -9.86
C TYR A 58 -7.23 -20.58 -9.09
N LEU A 59 -6.03 -20.00 -9.20
CA LEU A 59 -5.63 -18.77 -8.53
C LEU A 59 -6.51 -17.59 -8.96
N MET A 60 -6.75 -17.44 -10.27
CA MET A 60 -7.61 -16.38 -10.81
C MET A 60 -9.04 -16.50 -10.31
N ASN A 61 -9.62 -17.70 -10.33
CA ASN A 61 -10.96 -17.92 -9.82
C ASN A 61 -11.07 -17.68 -8.30
N ARG A 62 -10.03 -18.07 -7.56
CA ARG A 62 -9.98 -17.83 -6.11
C ARG A 62 -9.84 -16.34 -5.79
N LEU A 63 -8.99 -15.63 -6.52
CA LEU A 63 -8.81 -14.19 -6.40
C LEU A 63 -10.11 -13.44 -6.73
N ARG A 64 -10.79 -13.83 -7.82
CA ARG A 64 -12.10 -13.28 -8.18
C ARG A 64 -13.08 -13.36 -7.01
N ARG A 65 -13.24 -14.55 -6.41
CA ARG A 65 -14.13 -14.75 -5.25
C ARG A 65 -13.69 -13.97 -4.02
N LEU A 66 -12.38 -13.84 -3.79
CA LEU A 66 -11.84 -13.05 -2.68
C LEU A 66 -12.24 -11.58 -2.82
N ILE A 67 -12.05 -11.00 -4.00
CA ILE A 67 -12.37 -9.59 -4.27
C ILE A 67 -13.89 -9.37 -4.23
N ASP A 68 -14.67 -10.27 -4.83
CA ASP A 68 -16.13 -10.23 -4.86
C ASP A 68 -16.75 -10.25 -3.44
N GLY A 69 -16.15 -11.00 -2.53
CA GLY A 69 -16.57 -11.09 -1.13
C GLY A 69 -15.79 -10.18 -0.16
N LEU A 70 -15.01 -9.22 -0.65
CA LEU A 70 -14.16 -8.40 0.21
C LEU A 70 -15.01 -7.37 0.98
N GLU A 71 -15.12 -7.54 2.29
CA GLU A 71 -15.73 -6.54 3.18
C GLU A 71 -14.78 -5.35 3.38
N VAL A 72 -15.20 -4.16 2.92
CA VAL A 72 -14.46 -2.90 3.11
C VAL A 72 -15.12 -2.09 4.22
N LEU A 73 -14.37 -1.80 5.28
CA LEU A 73 -14.83 -1.06 6.45
C LEU A 73 -14.44 0.43 6.35
N GLY A 74 -15.25 1.21 5.64
CA GLY A 74 -15.00 2.64 5.39
C GLY A 74 -14.78 3.46 6.66
N ASP A 75 -15.62 3.28 7.67
CA ASP A 75 -15.49 3.99 8.95
C ASP A 75 -14.14 3.67 9.62
N ARG A 76 -13.72 2.40 9.58
CA ARG A 76 -12.42 1.99 10.12
C ARG A 76 -11.25 2.56 9.32
N MET A 77 -11.40 2.74 8.01
CA MET A 77 -10.40 3.42 7.18
C MET A 77 -10.26 4.89 7.58
N THR A 78 -11.38 5.58 7.80
CA THR A 78 -11.39 6.97 8.28
C THR A 78 -10.79 7.09 9.68
N GLU A 79 -11.13 6.19 10.60
CA GLU A 79 -10.51 6.11 11.93
C GLU A 79 -8.99 5.95 11.84
N ASN A 80 -8.51 5.03 10.99
CA ASN A 80 -7.08 4.80 10.80
C ASN A 80 -6.38 6.02 10.16
N LEU A 81 -7.04 6.71 9.22
CA LEU A 81 -6.50 7.95 8.64
C LEU A 81 -6.31 9.03 9.71
N ASN A 82 -7.30 9.15 10.60
CA ASN A 82 -7.32 10.11 11.69
C ASN A 82 -6.53 9.66 12.93
N SER A 83 -6.01 8.42 12.98
CA SER A 83 -5.28 7.90 14.14
C SER A 83 -3.96 8.64 14.39
N SER A 84 -3.47 9.34 13.37
CA SER A 84 -2.32 10.24 13.46
C SER A 84 -2.70 11.66 13.94
N HIS A 85 -3.92 11.88 14.40
CA HIS A 85 -4.43 13.20 14.80
C HIS A 85 -4.34 14.29 13.70
N GLY A 86 -4.35 13.89 12.42
CA GLY A 86 -4.31 14.80 11.28
C GLY A 86 -2.91 15.10 10.72
N LEU A 87 -1.86 14.44 11.23
CA LEU A 87 -0.49 14.65 10.76
C LEU A 87 -0.24 14.25 9.31
N VAL A 88 -1.07 13.37 8.75
CA VAL A 88 -1.07 13.05 7.31
C VAL A 88 -1.27 14.28 6.43
N PHE A 89 -1.84 15.37 6.97
CA PHE A 89 -2.06 16.63 6.27
C PHE A 89 -0.93 17.67 6.47
N SER A 90 0.17 17.31 7.13
CA SER A 90 1.32 18.19 7.38
C SER A 90 1.94 18.78 6.11
N GLN A 91 2.04 18.00 5.04
CA GLN A 91 2.59 18.48 3.77
C GLN A 91 1.68 19.50 3.06
N PRO A 92 0.36 19.25 2.90
CA PRO A 92 -0.58 20.27 2.45
C PRO A 92 -0.48 21.59 3.24
N VAL A 93 -0.40 21.51 4.57
CA VAL A 93 -0.24 22.69 5.45
C VAL A 93 1.06 23.44 5.13
N LEU A 94 2.18 22.73 5.00
CA LEU A 94 3.47 23.34 4.64
C LEU A 94 3.38 24.09 3.30
N LEU A 95 2.79 23.46 2.28
CA LEU A 95 2.63 24.07 0.96
C LEU A 95 1.74 25.30 1.01
N ALA A 96 0.68 25.28 1.82
CA ALA A 96 -0.20 26.43 2.01
C ALA A 96 0.53 27.61 2.67
N LEU A 97 1.36 27.36 3.69
CA LEU A 97 2.19 28.39 4.31
C LEU A 97 3.19 29.00 3.33
N VAL A 98 3.82 28.18 2.48
CA VAL A 98 4.73 28.67 1.44
C VAL A 98 3.97 29.51 0.40
N ALA A 99 2.79 29.07 -0.03
CA ALA A 99 1.95 29.81 -0.97
C ALA A 99 1.49 31.17 -0.40
N ALA A 100 1.31 31.26 0.91
CA ALA A 100 1.00 32.50 1.62
C ALA A 100 2.21 33.41 1.89
N GLY A 101 3.40 33.05 1.42
CA GLY A 101 4.58 33.91 1.44
C GLY A 101 5.67 33.52 2.44
N SER A 102 5.50 32.43 3.20
CA SER A 102 6.60 31.91 4.05
C SER A 102 7.72 31.30 3.20
N THR A 103 8.95 31.42 3.70
CA THR A 103 10.03 30.58 3.18
C THR A 103 9.74 29.11 3.50
N ARG A 104 10.29 28.20 2.71
CA ARG A 104 10.12 26.76 2.94
C ARG A 104 10.65 26.32 4.31
N ASP A 105 11.76 26.89 4.75
CA ASP A 105 12.37 26.55 6.04
C ASP A 105 11.54 27.04 7.22
N ASP A 106 10.94 28.23 7.14
CA ASP A 106 10.04 28.73 8.18
C ASP A 106 8.74 27.93 8.23
N ALA A 107 8.12 27.66 7.08
CA ALA A 107 6.94 26.80 6.99
C ALA A 107 7.22 25.40 7.55
N TYR A 108 8.37 24.82 7.23
CA TYR A 108 8.79 23.53 7.77
C TYR A 108 8.94 23.57 9.30
N ARG A 109 9.58 24.60 9.86
CA ARG A 109 9.76 24.77 11.31
C ARG A 109 8.41 24.84 12.04
N ILE A 110 7.47 25.64 11.52
CA ILE A 110 6.12 25.81 12.08
C ILE A 110 5.36 24.47 12.03
N VAL A 111 5.34 23.82 10.87
CA VAL A 111 4.62 22.54 10.70
C VAL A 111 5.23 21.46 11.58
N GLN A 112 6.54 21.32 11.61
CA GLN A 112 7.23 20.30 12.40
C GLN A 112 6.96 20.48 13.91
N ARG A 113 7.07 21.70 14.44
CA ARG A 113 6.79 22.00 15.85
C ARG A 113 5.36 21.60 16.23
N ASN A 114 4.39 22.04 15.42
CA ASN A 114 2.97 21.78 15.69
C ASN A 114 2.60 20.32 15.49
N ALA A 115 3.23 19.64 14.51
CA ALA A 115 3.05 18.22 14.27
C ALA A 115 3.51 17.39 15.47
N MET A 116 4.72 17.66 15.98
CA MET A 116 5.26 16.99 17.16
C MET A 116 4.37 17.22 18.37
N ARG A 117 3.91 18.46 18.57
CA ARG A 117 3.00 18.80 19.66
C ARG A 117 1.66 18.05 19.56
N ALA A 118 1.10 17.92 18.36
CA ALA A 118 -0.15 17.18 18.13
C ALA A 118 -0.01 15.69 18.44
N TRP A 119 1.14 15.11 18.09
CA TRP A 119 1.47 13.72 18.41
C TRP A 119 1.60 13.50 19.92
N ASP A 120 2.40 14.33 20.59
CA ASP A 120 2.71 14.17 22.02
C ASP A 120 1.50 14.46 22.90
N GLU A 121 0.71 15.49 22.57
CA GLU A 121 -0.51 15.86 23.31
C GLU A 121 -1.73 15.00 22.90
N ARG A 122 -1.63 14.18 21.84
CA ARG A 122 -2.75 13.43 21.24
C ARG A 122 -3.95 14.32 20.89
N ARG A 123 -3.66 15.49 20.33
CA ARG A 123 -4.66 16.51 19.98
C ARG A 123 -4.69 16.73 18.48
N SER A 124 -5.84 17.19 17.99
CA SER A 124 -6.01 17.55 16.57
C SER A 124 -4.92 18.51 16.12
N PHE A 125 -4.17 18.10 15.10
CA PHE A 125 -3.14 18.92 14.47
C PHE A 125 -3.73 20.23 13.93
N ARG A 126 -4.92 20.17 13.32
CA ARG A 126 -5.67 21.37 12.90
C ARG A 126 -5.89 22.33 14.07
N ALA A 127 -6.39 21.85 15.20
CA ALA A 127 -6.67 22.71 16.36
C ALA A 127 -5.39 23.33 16.96
N ILE A 128 -4.26 22.63 16.86
CA ILE A 128 -2.96 23.15 17.30
C ILE A 128 -2.45 24.23 16.34
N LEU A 129 -2.57 24.01 15.02
CA LEU A 129 -2.22 25.01 14.00
C LEU A 129 -3.08 26.26 14.13
N GLU A 130 -4.40 26.10 14.28
CA GLU A 130 -5.35 27.20 14.49
C GLU A 130 -5.04 28.00 15.76
N ALA A 131 -4.40 27.40 16.76
CA ALA A 131 -3.98 28.08 17.99
C ALA A 131 -2.54 28.64 17.93
N ASP A 132 -1.80 28.43 16.83
CA ASP A 132 -0.41 28.85 16.72
C ASP A 132 -0.33 30.37 16.42
N PRO A 133 0.40 31.17 17.23
CA PRO A 133 0.49 32.62 17.03
C PRO A 133 1.13 33.03 15.69
N GLU A 134 2.11 32.27 15.19
CA GLU A 134 2.76 32.58 13.90
C GLU A 134 1.77 32.36 12.75
N ILE A 135 0.92 31.33 12.84
CA ILE A 135 -0.14 31.08 11.86
C ILE A 135 -1.26 32.13 11.98
N GLN A 136 -1.68 32.48 13.19
CA GLN A 136 -2.69 33.51 13.42
C GLN A 136 -2.25 34.89 12.89
N ALA A 137 -0.97 35.22 12.96
CA ALA A 137 -0.43 36.45 12.38
C ALA A 137 -0.51 36.46 10.83
N MET A 138 -0.64 35.29 10.20
CA MET A 138 -0.80 35.13 8.74
C MET A 138 -2.26 35.06 8.29
N ASN A 139 -3.23 35.07 9.22
CA ASN A 139 -4.66 34.91 8.93
C ASN A 139 -5.20 36.06 8.07
N GLY A 140 -5.21 35.76 6.78
CA GLY A 140 -5.58 36.59 5.63
C GLY A 140 -5.19 35.90 4.32
N ALA A 141 -4.24 34.94 4.36
CA ALA A 141 -3.70 34.27 3.17
C ALA A 141 -3.72 32.71 3.20
N VAL A 142 -4.11 32.07 4.30
CA VAL A 142 -4.09 30.59 4.44
C VAL A 142 -5.44 30.08 4.93
N ASP A 143 -6.11 29.25 4.12
CA ASP A 143 -7.32 28.52 4.52
C ASP A 143 -6.96 27.04 4.73
N PHE A 144 -7.29 26.47 5.89
CA PHE A 144 -6.89 25.12 6.31
C PHE A 144 -8.00 24.09 6.14
#